data_AF-A0A7C2LZJ4-F1
#
_entry.id   AF-A0A7C2LZJ4-F1
#
_cell.length_a   1.000
_cell.length_b   1.000
_cell.length_c   1.000
_cell.angle_alpha   90.00
_cell.angle_beta   90.00
_cell.angle_gamma   90.00
#
_symmetry.space_group_name_H-M   'P 1'
#
loop_
_entity.id
_entity.type
_entity.pdbx_description
1 polymer ?
#
loop_
_entity_poly.entity_id
_entity_poly.type
_entity_poly.pdbx_seq_one_letter_code
_entity_poly.pdbx_strand_id
1 'polypeptide(L)'
;MDKEICHITKKEFDLENLVQGNSLKPQLVKLIQKDFPDFNGEKYISLERLNVYRKKYLEFLLQKEHRELGALEKEVVKAIQSNKLLSENIEPEIEAQLTTGQKMADRIAEFGGSWTFIIIIFTFLLIWIGINIW
;
A
#
# COMPACT_ATOMS: atom_id res chain seq x y z
N MET A 1 -11.58 14.07 -50.14
CA MET A 1 -11.31 13.49 -48.80
C MET A 1 -9.82 13.37 -48.70
N ASP A 2 -9.23 14.27 -47.93
CA ASP A 2 -7.79 14.30 -47.72
C ASP A 2 -7.41 13.09 -46.87
N LYS A 3 -6.39 12.34 -47.33
CA LYS A 3 -5.91 11.12 -46.69
C LYS A 3 -4.44 11.27 -46.40
N GLU A 4 -4.04 10.78 -45.24
CA GLU A 4 -2.65 10.85 -44.78
C GLU A 4 -2.21 9.48 -44.24
N ILE A 5 -0.91 9.26 -44.19
CA ILE A 5 -0.34 7.97 -43.76
C ILE A 5 -0.01 8.02 -42.28
N CYS A 6 -0.55 7.06 -41.52
CA CYS A 6 -0.15 6.87 -40.13
C CYS A 6 1.31 6.39 -40.06
N HIS A 7 2.15 7.12 -39.33
CA HIS A 7 3.58 6.81 -39.23
C HIS A 7 3.85 5.45 -38.60
N ILE A 8 2.97 5.00 -37.70
CA ILE A 8 3.14 3.78 -36.91
C ILE A 8 2.61 2.55 -37.65
N THR A 9 1.41 2.65 -38.23
CA THR A 9 0.79 1.50 -38.92
C THR A 9 1.14 1.43 -40.41
N LYS A 10 1.71 2.50 -40.97
CA LYS A 10 2.01 2.66 -42.41
C LYS A 10 0.79 2.49 -43.33
N LYS A 11 -0.42 2.64 -42.77
CA LYS A 11 -1.69 2.59 -43.50
C LYS A 11 -2.24 3.99 -43.73
N GLU A 12 -2.98 4.17 -44.81
CA GLU A 12 -3.73 5.40 -45.10
C GLU A 12 -5.02 5.45 -44.27
N PHE A 13 -5.33 6.64 -43.76
CA PHE A 13 -6.57 6.93 -43.06
C PHE A 13 -7.11 8.29 -43.52
N ASP A 14 -8.42 8.49 -43.38
CA ASP A 14 -9.01 9.82 -43.48
C ASP A 14 -8.49 10.71 -42.35
N LEU A 15 -8.36 12.02 -42.62
CA LEU A 15 -7.86 12.99 -41.63
C LEU A 15 -8.62 12.95 -40.29
N GLU A 16 -9.92 12.63 -40.30
CA GLU A 16 -10.75 12.49 -39.09
C GLU A 16 -10.22 11.41 -38.13
N ASN A 17 -9.58 10.38 -38.68
CA ASN A 17 -9.03 9.25 -37.93
C ASN A 17 -7.54 9.41 -37.60
N LEU A 18 -6.95 10.56 -37.92
CA LEU A 18 -5.55 10.86 -37.71
C LEU A 18 -5.36 12.02 -36.73
N VAL A 19 -4.31 11.92 -35.93
CA VAL A 19 -3.93 12.94 -34.97
C VAL A 19 -2.46 13.28 -35.19
N GLN A 20 -2.16 14.57 -35.27
CA GLN A 20 -0.80 15.05 -35.45
C GLN A 20 -0.05 15.05 -34.11
N GLY A 21 1.23 14.67 -34.11
CA GLY A 21 2.03 14.51 -32.91
C GLY A 21 2.13 15.76 -32.03
N ASN A 22 2.10 16.96 -32.62
CA ASN A 22 2.13 18.25 -31.93
C ASN A 22 0.90 18.49 -31.03
N SER A 23 -0.24 17.91 -31.36
CA SER A 23 -1.49 18.02 -30.60
C SER A 23 -1.52 17.06 -29.39
N LEU A 24 -0.57 16.13 -29.31
CA LEU A 24 -0.46 15.16 -28.23
C LEU A 24 0.28 15.75 -27.03
N LYS A 25 -0.11 15.34 -25.82
CA LYS A 25 0.64 15.68 -24.60
C LYS A 25 2.10 15.22 -24.73
N PRO A 26 3.10 16.02 -24.33
CA PRO A 26 4.51 15.69 -24.49
C PRO A 26 4.91 14.33 -23.86
N GLN A 27 4.27 13.97 -22.75
CA GLN A 27 4.48 12.69 -22.06
C GLN A 27 4.07 11.49 -22.93
N LEU A 28 2.99 11.64 -23.71
CA LEU A 28 2.50 10.61 -24.61
C LEU A 28 3.41 10.46 -25.83
N VAL A 29 3.92 11.58 -26.38
CA VAL A 29 4.91 11.58 -27.46
C VAL A 29 6.18 10.85 -27.01
N LYS A 30 6.69 11.14 -25.81
CA LYS A 30 7.85 10.44 -25.23
C LYS A 30 7.58 8.94 -25.07
N LEU A 31 6.38 8.54 -24.67
CA LEU A 31 6.01 7.14 -24.54
C LEU A 31 5.97 6.42 -25.90
N ILE A 32 5.45 7.09 -26.93
CA ILE A 32 5.43 6.57 -28.30
C ILE A 32 6.86 6.47 -28.85
N GLN A 33 7.70 7.47 -28.59
CA GLN A 33 9.11 7.52 -29.01
C GLN A 33 9.95 6.37 -28.44
N LYS A 34 9.54 5.79 -27.31
CA LYS A 34 10.18 4.60 -26.75
C LYS A 34 10.08 3.39 -27.67
N ASP A 35 8.95 3.24 -28.36
CA ASP A 35 8.71 2.16 -29.32
C ASP A 35 9.10 2.59 -30.76
N PHE A 36 8.96 3.88 -31.09
CA PHE A 36 9.23 4.45 -32.42
C PHE A 36 10.06 5.74 -32.31
N PRO A 37 11.40 5.66 -32.27
CA PRO A 37 12.28 6.81 -32.05
C PRO A 37 12.09 7.96 -33.05
N ASP A 38 11.72 7.60 -34.28
CA ASP A 38 11.51 8.56 -35.36
C ASP A 38 10.21 9.35 -35.21
N PHE A 39 9.29 8.98 -34.31
CA PHE A 39 8.02 9.69 -34.15
C PHE A 39 8.25 11.11 -33.62
N ASN A 40 7.74 12.11 -34.34
CA ASN A 40 7.92 13.52 -34.04
C ASN A 40 6.57 14.27 -34.11
N GLY A 41 6.57 15.56 -33.75
CA GLY A 41 5.36 16.38 -33.70
C GLY A 41 4.69 16.62 -35.05
N GLU A 42 5.39 16.40 -36.17
CA GLU A 42 4.86 16.63 -37.52
C GLU A 42 4.20 15.38 -38.10
N LYS A 43 4.51 14.20 -37.53
CA LYS A 43 4.01 12.90 -37.97
C LYS A 43 2.60 12.63 -37.44
N TYR A 44 1.83 11.87 -38.23
CA TYR A 44 0.48 11.46 -37.87
C TYR A 44 0.45 10.06 -37.22
N ILE A 45 -0.49 9.90 -36.29
CA ILE A 45 -0.83 8.61 -35.67
C ILE A 45 -2.34 8.39 -35.80
N SER A 46 -2.76 7.16 -36.10
CA SER A 46 -4.19 6.82 -36.13
C SER A 46 -4.80 6.80 -34.74
N LEU A 47 -6.08 7.17 -34.62
CA LEU A 47 -6.83 7.16 -33.36
C LEU A 47 -6.78 5.79 -32.67
N GLU A 48 -6.94 4.71 -33.44
CA GLU A 48 -6.85 3.34 -32.95
C GLU A 48 -5.52 3.09 -32.25
N ARG A 49 -4.40 3.43 -32.92
CA ARG A 49 -3.06 3.22 -32.36
C ARG A 49 -2.78 4.15 -31.19
N LEU A 50 -3.25 5.39 -31.25
CA LEU A 50 -3.15 6.36 -30.17
C LEU A 50 -3.85 5.87 -28.90
N ASN A 51 -5.02 5.24 -29.02
CA ASN A 51 -5.75 4.70 -27.88
C ASN A 51 -5.00 3.57 -27.16
N VAL A 52 -4.23 2.75 -27.90
CA VAL A 52 -3.34 1.75 -27.29
C VAL A 52 -2.28 2.42 -26.41
N TYR A 53 -1.65 3.50 -26.89
CA TYR A 53 -0.66 4.24 -26.10
C TYR A 53 -1.28 4.99 -24.92
N ARG A 54 -2.51 5.51 -25.05
CA ARG A 54 -3.25 6.11 -23.93
C ARG A 54 -3.49 5.08 -22.83
N LYS A 55 -3.90 3.86 -23.18
CA LYS A 55 -4.08 2.77 -22.20
C LYS A 55 -2.78 2.42 -21.50
N LYS A 56 -1.69 2.20 -22.26
CA LYS A 56 -0.35 1.97 -21.69
C LYS A 56 0.11 3.09 -20.75
N TYR A 57 -0.18 4.34 -21.11
CA TYR A 57 0.14 5.50 -20.28
C TYR A 57 -0.63 5.50 -18.96
N LEU A 58 -1.94 5.20 -19.00
CA LEU A 58 -2.75 5.04 -17.80
C LEU A 58 -2.24 3.90 -16.91
N GLU A 59 -1.94 2.74 -17.48
CA GLU A 59 -1.34 1.60 -16.75
C GLU A 59 -0.02 1.99 -16.08
N PHE A 60 0.84 2.73 -16.78
CA PHE A 60 2.09 3.24 -16.23
C PHE A 60 1.87 4.18 -15.03
N LEU A 61 0.88 5.08 -15.12
CA LEU A 61 0.54 5.97 -14.01
C LEU A 61 0.00 5.19 -12.79
N LEU A 62 -0.90 4.23 -13.00
CA LEU A 62 -1.44 3.39 -11.92
C LEU A 62 -0.35 2.57 -11.22
N GLN A 63 0.61 2.02 -11.98
CA GLN A 63 1.75 1.30 -11.40
C GLN A 63 2.75 2.21 -10.67
N LYS A 64 2.82 3.50 -11.01
CA LYS A 64 3.70 4.45 -10.33
C LYS A 64 3.14 4.79 -8.94
N GLU A 65 1.84 5.01 -8.83
CA GLU A 65 1.12 5.22 -7.56
C GLU A 65 1.31 4.02 -6.61
N HIS A 66 1.18 2.78 -7.12
CA HIS A 66 1.43 1.58 -6.30
C HIS A 66 2.89 1.41 -5.85
N ARG A 67 3.85 1.99 -6.57
CA ARG A 67 5.27 1.94 -6.19
C ARG A 67 5.63 2.88 -5.05
N GLU A 68 4.88 3.96 -4.85
CA GLU A 68 5.04 4.84 -3.69
C GLU A 68 4.58 4.15 -2.39
N LEU A 69 3.58 3.26 -2.46
CA LEU A 69 3.18 2.40 -1.33
C LEU A 69 4.27 1.38 -0.93
N GLY A 70 5.00 0.82 -1.92
CA GLY A 70 6.08 -0.14 -1.66
C GLY A 70 7.36 0.46 -1.07
N ALA A 71 7.57 1.78 -1.20
CA ALA A 71 8.73 2.45 -0.60
C ALA A 71 8.63 2.51 0.93
N LEU A 72 7.44 2.81 1.45
CA LEU A 72 7.15 2.80 2.89
C LEU A 72 7.25 1.38 3.46
N GLU A 73 6.69 0.38 2.78
CA GLU A 73 6.84 -1.03 3.18
C GLU A 73 8.31 -1.46 3.19
N LYS A 74 9.11 -1.02 2.22
CA LYS A 74 10.54 -1.32 2.17
C LYS A 74 11.32 -0.63 3.28
N GLU A 75 10.94 0.59 3.68
CA GLU A 75 11.50 1.26 4.86
C GLU A 75 11.11 0.54 6.15
N VAL A 76 9.87 0.06 6.27
CA VAL A 76 9.43 -0.74 7.41
C VAL A 76 10.16 -2.08 7.47
N VAL A 77 10.31 -2.80 6.36
CA VAL A 77 11.07 -4.06 6.30
C VAL A 77 12.54 -3.82 6.61
N LYS A 78 13.13 -2.74 6.10
CA LYS A 78 14.51 -2.35 6.41
C LYS A 78 14.67 -1.99 7.88
N ALA A 79 13.72 -1.26 8.46
CA ALA A 79 13.66 -0.91 9.88
C ALA A 79 13.53 -2.16 10.76
N ILE A 80 12.67 -3.12 10.37
CA ILE A 80 12.51 -4.42 11.04
C ILE A 80 13.80 -5.23 10.95
N GLN A 81 14.45 -5.31 9.78
CA GLN A 81 15.72 -6.02 9.62
C GLN A 81 16.85 -5.38 10.44
N SER A 82 16.93 -4.04 10.47
CA SER A 82 17.89 -3.34 11.33
C SER A 82 17.57 -3.48 12.82
N ASN A 83 16.28 -3.51 13.20
CA ASN A 83 15.85 -3.72 14.58
C ASN A 83 16.08 -5.17 15.01
N LYS A 84 15.96 -6.15 14.11
CA LYS A 84 16.29 -7.55 14.36
C LYS A 84 17.79 -7.76 14.59
N LEU A 85 18.66 -6.97 13.93
CA LEU A 85 20.10 -6.93 14.19
C LEU A 85 20.47 -6.21 15.51
N LEU A 86 19.59 -5.33 16.00
CA LEU A 86 19.73 -4.69 17.33
C LEU A 86 19.15 -5.54 18.46
N SER A 87 18.15 -6.38 18.17
CA SER A 87 17.49 -7.29 19.13
C SER A 87 18.25 -8.62 19.30
N GLU A 88 19.28 -8.87 18.51
CA GLU A 88 20.22 -9.98 18.70
C GLU A 88 21.46 -9.42 19.43
N ASN A 89 21.46 -9.53 20.76
CA ASN A 89 22.52 -9.11 21.69
C ASN A 89 22.80 -7.60 21.78
N ILE A 90 22.10 -6.89 22.67
CA ILE A 90 22.67 -6.36 23.92
C ILE A 90 21.50 -6.20 24.89
N GLU A 91 21.06 -7.30 25.51
CA GLU A 91 20.36 -7.17 26.79
C GLU A 91 21.49 -6.99 27.82
N PRO A 92 21.69 -5.82 28.45
CA PRO A 92 22.28 -5.87 29.76
C PRO A 92 21.31 -6.70 30.59
N GLU A 93 21.80 -7.74 31.25
CA GLU A 93 21.14 -8.37 32.39
C GLU A 93 20.88 -7.28 33.43
N ILE A 94 19.86 -6.46 33.20
CA ILE A 94 19.23 -5.73 34.26
C ILE A 94 18.56 -6.85 35.03
N GLU A 95 19.22 -7.26 36.10
CA GLU A 95 18.63 -7.85 37.27
C GLU A 95 17.34 -7.06 37.58
N ALA A 96 16.26 -7.40 36.90
CA ALA A 96 14.93 -6.99 37.25
C ALA A 96 14.61 -7.83 38.49
N GLN A 97 15.17 -7.38 39.62
CA GLN A 97 14.65 -7.71 40.92
C GLN A 97 13.23 -7.16 40.92
N LEU A 98 12.29 -7.94 40.36
CA LEU A 98 10.86 -7.65 40.36
C LEU A 98 10.55 -7.19 41.78
N THR A 99 10.21 -5.92 41.91
CA THR A 99 9.93 -5.34 43.22
C THR A 99 8.79 -6.16 43.82
N THR A 100 8.78 -6.34 45.15
CA THR A 100 7.79 -7.22 45.80
C THR A 100 6.35 -6.84 45.42
N GLY A 101 6.11 -5.55 45.14
CA GLY A 101 4.84 -5.03 44.63
C GLY A 101 4.49 -5.51 43.23
N GLN A 102 5.45 -5.58 42.29
CA GLN A 102 5.20 -6.11 40.94
C GLN A 102 4.86 -7.60 40.97
N LYS A 103 5.56 -8.40 41.78
CA LYS A 103 5.21 -9.83 41.94
C LYS A 103 3.81 -10.03 42.54
N MET A 104 3.39 -9.15 43.44
CA MET A 104 2.03 -9.18 43.99
C MET A 104 0.99 -8.77 42.95
N ALA A 105 1.25 -7.71 42.19
CA ALA A 105 0.36 -7.24 41.13
C ALA A 105 0.14 -8.30 40.04
N ASP A 106 1.20 -8.97 39.60
CA ASP A 106 1.12 -10.03 38.59
C ASP A 106 0.28 -11.20 39.07
N ARG A 107 0.46 -11.62 40.33
CA ARG A 107 -0.41 -12.64 40.92
C ARG A 107 -1.86 -12.19 40.98
N ILE A 108 -2.13 -10.97 41.43
CA ILE A 108 -3.50 -10.42 41.48
C ILE A 108 -4.11 -10.37 40.08
N ALA A 109 -3.34 -10.03 39.05
CA ALA A 109 -3.79 -10.03 37.66
C ALA A 109 -4.10 -11.44 37.14
N GLU A 110 -3.29 -12.44 37.50
CA GLU A 110 -3.57 -13.86 37.18
C GLU A 110 -4.85 -14.35 37.87
N PHE A 111 -5.08 -13.99 39.15
CA PHE A 111 -6.30 -14.34 39.87
C PHE A 111 -7.55 -13.59 39.35
N GLY A 112 -7.41 -12.28 39.06
CA GLY A 112 -8.49 -11.42 38.58
C GLY A 112 -8.84 -11.59 37.10
N GLY A 113 -7.94 -12.20 36.30
CA GLY A 113 -8.15 -12.48 34.89
C GLY A 113 -8.97 -13.75 34.60
N SER A 114 -9.22 -14.59 35.61
CA SER A 114 -10.03 -15.81 35.44
C SER A 114 -11.53 -15.51 35.46
N TRP A 115 -12.25 -16.03 34.47
CA TRP A 115 -13.71 -15.98 34.42
C TRP A 115 -14.39 -16.66 35.61
N THR A 116 -13.75 -17.67 36.21
CA THR A 116 -14.31 -18.37 37.39
C THR A 116 -14.34 -17.49 38.63
N PHE A 117 -13.36 -16.59 38.80
CA PHE A 117 -13.28 -15.66 39.93
C PHE A 117 -14.43 -14.65 39.91
N ILE A 118 -14.72 -14.08 38.73
CA ILE A 118 -15.82 -13.14 38.53
C ILE A 118 -17.16 -13.79 38.89
N ILE A 119 -17.39 -15.03 38.43
CA ILE A 119 -18.63 -15.77 38.69
C ILE A 119 -18.81 -16.03 40.18
N ILE A 120 -17.75 -16.45 40.90
CA ILE A 120 -17.82 -16.72 42.35
C ILE A 120 -18.20 -15.47 43.13
N ILE A 121 -17.55 -14.33 42.86
CA ILE A 121 -17.86 -13.07 43.56
C ILE A 121 -19.28 -12.61 43.24
N PHE A 122 -19.70 -12.72 41.98
CA PHE A 122 -21.04 -12.33 41.57
C PHE A 122 -22.11 -13.15 42.30
N THR A 123 -21.94 -14.47 42.37
CA THR A 123 -22.85 -15.36 43.13
C THR A 123 -22.83 -15.04 44.62
N PHE A 124 -21.67 -14.79 45.21
CA PHE A 124 -21.55 -14.40 46.61
C PHE A 124 -22.31 -13.09 46.90
N LEU A 125 -22.19 -12.08 46.04
CA LEU A 125 -22.91 -10.82 46.17
C LEU A 125 -24.44 -11.00 46.08
N LEU A 126 -24.92 -11.84 45.17
CA LEU A 126 -26.35 -12.15 45.07
C LEU A 126 -26.89 -12.82 46.35
N ILE A 127 -26.15 -13.78 46.91
CA ILE A 127 -26.52 -14.42 48.18
C ILE A 127 -26.51 -13.39 49.31
N TRP A 128 -25.49 -12.54 49.37
CA TRP A 128 -25.37 -11.49 50.38
C TRP A 128 -26.56 -10.52 50.34
N ILE A 129 -26.92 -10.04 49.14
CA ILE A 129 -28.09 -9.18 48.94
C ILE A 129 -29.36 -9.92 49.37
N GLY A 130 -29.52 -11.20 49.02
CA GLY A 130 -30.66 -12.03 49.42
C GLY A 130 -30.78 -12.25 50.93
N ILE A 131 -29.66 -12.36 51.66
CA ILE A 131 -29.66 -12.42 53.13
C ILE A 131 -29.97 -11.05 53.74
N ASN A 132 -29.44 -9.97 53.16
CA ASN A 132 -29.60 -8.63 53.71
C ASN A 132 -31.00 -8.03 53.44
N ILE A 133 -31.71 -8.53 52.43
CA ILE A 133 -33.05 -8.07 52.08
C ILE A 133 -34.16 -8.74 52.91
N TRP A 134 -33.83 -9.74 53.74
CA TRP A 134 -34.75 -10.42 54.65
C TRP A 134 -34.42 -10.10 56.12
#